data_AF-A0A966DYX7-F1
#
_entry.id   AF-A0A966DYX7-F1
#
_cell.length_a   1.000
_cell.length_b   1.000
_cell.length_c   1.000
_cell.angle_alpha   90.00
_cell.angle_beta   90.00
_cell.angle_gamma   90.00
#
_symmetry.space_group_name_H-M   'P 1'
#
loop_
_entity.id
_entity.type
_entity.pdbx_description
1 polymer ?
#
loop_
_entity_poly.entity_id
_entity_poly.type
_entity_poly.pdbx_seq_one_letter_code
_entity_poly.pdbx_strand_id
1 'polypeptide(L)'
;MLISKPQPCRLSLPRNLAVYLIVLACAFAEYAQAENLAADHWFVDAINTPAIATHERRKEAILIAIVDDGMRITHEELADFIWTNPNEKPGNGIDDDGNGFIDDVHGWDVSDHDNDVSIPDYRPDYYHGTHLASVVARIARAAYGDSAPEYIKLLPVKSIADDAATTYIKDGYKGIRYAIQAGADIIICSWGVGHIGPSESAILKEAADKGILVVAASGNIPQELDQFPAAFDSVLAIGSVERDGAKTHKSIYGQFVDIAAPGTDIHGAGIESDESYDTRSGTSFSTAMVAAAAALVKQQHPKLSATEVEACLLSSARPIALPSKEFSGKLGAGTLDVGAAISCQLFADDSPQSSQLFHSKGFLRATSKGSRTANWSIQPEGEISGLRFKPIRNRKQLSKGRIEFRAGPSSDSEIVASYALDAMPEDIFVPGTSAYVTLEMKGRRKNLDWLIRYEADAIDFKTLYCRDIRELRVEGSISDGSGPNPYSARSDCKWLITAPEGKVIRFQFDTLDTEPRTDMIYFFDGAKTNEQVMALLSGNELPPVFTTWRNQVLVWFVSDDGTQGQGWSATYTFEDP
;
A
#
# COMPACT_ATOMS: atom_id res chain seq x y z
N MET A 1 8.70 53.64 -11.35
CA MET A 1 9.30 54.84 -10.71
C MET A 1 8.40 55.22 -9.56
N LEU A 2 8.76 55.26 -8.28
CA LEU A 2 10.04 55.21 -7.58
C LEU A 2 9.81 54.49 -6.24
N ILE A 3 10.81 53.70 -5.86
CA ILE A 3 10.89 52.90 -4.63
C ILE A 3 11.01 53.84 -3.43
N SER A 4 10.12 53.74 -2.43
CA SER A 4 10.36 54.26 -1.09
C SER A 4 10.66 53.10 -0.14
N LYS A 5 11.92 53.01 0.27
CA LYS A 5 12.43 52.09 1.29
C LYS A 5 11.65 52.24 2.61
N PRO A 6 11.35 51.16 3.34
CA PRO A 6 10.85 51.27 4.71
C PRO A 6 11.97 51.84 5.62
N GLN A 7 11.64 52.89 6.36
CA GLN A 7 12.50 53.46 7.40
C GLN A 7 12.71 52.44 8.53
N PRO A 8 13.89 52.40 9.17
CA PRO A 8 14.11 51.56 10.33
C PRO A 8 13.31 52.10 11.52
N CYS A 9 12.52 51.24 12.14
CA CYS A 9 11.91 51.48 13.44
C CYS A 9 13.03 51.77 14.47
N ARG A 10 13.28 53.05 14.77
CA ARG A 10 14.04 53.44 15.96
C ARG A 10 13.14 53.28 17.17
N LEU A 11 13.11 52.07 17.73
CA LEU A 11 12.60 51.86 19.07
C LEU A 11 13.55 52.54 20.07
N SER A 12 13.11 53.67 20.63
CA SER A 12 13.67 54.17 21.88
C SER A 12 13.34 53.14 22.97
N LEU A 13 14.32 52.30 23.33
CA LEU A 13 14.20 51.27 24.35
C LEU A 13 13.82 51.89 25.71
N PRO A 14 12.65 51.57 26.29
CA PRO A 14 12.41 51.82 27.70
C PRO A 14 13.14 50.75 28.53
N ARG A 15 13.86 51.19 29.57
CA ARG A 15 14.63 50.36 30.53
C ARG A 15 13.78 49.54 31.51
N ASN A 16 12.63 49.01 31.09
CA ASN A 16 11.76 48.24 31.98
C ASN A 16 11.79 46.75 31.62
N LEU A 17 12.36 45.95 32.53
CA LEU A 17 12.46 44.48 32.49
C LEU A 17 11.10 43.81 32.18
N ALA A 18 9.99 44.44 32.60
CA ALA A 18 8.63 43.99 32.35
C ALA A 18 8.26 43.96 30.84
N VAL A 19 8.74 44.91 30.03
CA VAL A 19 8.43 44.95 28.59
C VAL A 19 9.18 43.84 27.85
N TYR A 20 10.42 43.54 28.26
CA TYR A 20 11.18 42.41 27.71
C TYR A 20 10.54 41.07 28.02
N LEU A 21 10.05 40.88 29.25
CA LEU A 21 9.34 39.66 29.65
C LEU A 21 8.01 39.47 28.89
N ILE A 22 7.28 40.56 28.62
CA ILE A 22 6.04 40.50 27.84
C ILE A 22 6.33 40.15 26.37
N VAL A 23 7.34 40.77 25.76
CA VAL A 23 7.73 40.47 24.36
C VAL A 23 8.25 39.03 24.21
N LEU A 24 9.05 38.55 25.18
CA LEU A 24 9.48 37.14 25.22
C LEU A 24 8.28 36.20 25.41
N ALA A 25 7.37 36.50 26.33
CA ALA A 25 6.18 35.68 26.56
C ALA A 25 5.26 35.63 25.33
N CYS A 26 5.07 36.75 24.61
CA CYS A 26 4.33 36.78 23.35
C CYS A 26 5.04 35.97 22.26
N ALA A 27 6.37 36.11 22.11
CA ALA A 27 7.13 35.33 21.14
C ALA A 27 7.12 33.82 21.45
N PHE A 28 7.17 33.45 22.74
CA PHE A 28 7.01 32.05 23.17
C PHE A 28 5.59 31.53 22.94
N ALA A 29 4.57 32.36 23.16
CA ALA A 29 3.18 31.99 22.90
C ALA A 29 2.90 31.81 21.39
N GLU A 30 3.42 32.72 20.55
CA GLU A 30 3.34 32.61 19.09
C GLU A 30 4.13 31.40 18.58
N TYR A 31 5.31 31.14 19.13
CA TYR A 31 6.11 29.97 18.78
C TYR A 31 5.44 28.66 19.21
N ALA A 32 4.88 28.60 20.42
CA ALA A 32 4.13 27.44 20.91
C ALA A 32 2.81 27.22 20.14
N GLN A 33 2.12 28.29 19.73
CA GLN A 33 0.98 28.19 18.83
C GLN A 33 1.39 27.69 17.45
N ALA A 34 2.50 28.17 16.89
CA ALA A 34 3.01 27.70 15.61
C ALA A 34 3.48 26.24 15.67
N GLU A 35 4.11 25.80 16.77
CA GLU A 35 4.47 24.38 16.99
C GLU A 35 3.22 23.50 17.15
N ASN A 36 2.18 23.95 17.86
CA ASN A 36 0.92 23.21 18.00
C ASN A 36 0.17 23.12 16.65
N LEU A 37 0.04 24.22 15.90
CA LEU A 37 -0.56 24.18 14.55
C LEU A 37 0.26 23.30 13.58
N ALA A 38 1.59 23.33 13.67
CA ALA A 38 2.47 22.49 12.87
C ALA A 38 2.39 21.00 13.27
N ALA A 39 2.09 20.70 14.54
CA ALA A 39 1.83 19.34 15.00
C ALA A 39 0.45 18.83 14.54
N ASP A 40 -0.57 19.69 14.54
CA ASP A 40 -1.96 19.34 14.23
C ASP A 40 -2.22 19.01 12.74
N HIS A 41 -1.41 19.57 11.84
CA HIS A 41 -1.59 19.43 10.39
C HIS A 41 -0.39 18.84 9.64
N TRP A 42 0.61 18.34 10.36
CA TRP A 42 1.88 17.90 9.76
C TRP A 42 1.72 16.94 8.58
N PHE A 43 0.74 16.04 8.63
CA PHE A 43 0.55 15.00 7.63
C PHE A 43 0.03 15.60 6.31
N VAL A 44 -0.69 16.71 6.37
CA VAL A 44 -1.17 17.47 5.20
C VAL A 44 0.01 18.09 4.46
N ASP A 45 0.97 18.64 5.22
CA ASP A 45 2.22 19.18 4.68
C ASP A 45 3.12 18.05 4.16
N ALA A 46 3.23 16.95 4.89
CA ALA A 46 4.06 15.81 4.51
C ALA A 46 3.66 15.23 3.17
N ILE A 47 2.37 15.21 2.83
CA ILE A 47 1.86 14.75 1.52
C ILE A 47 1.78 15.87 0.47
N ASN A 48 2.35 17.05 0.72
CA ASN A 48 2.42 18.16 -0.23
C ASN A 48 1.05 18.61 -0.75
N THR A 49 0.04 18.76 0.11
CA THR A 49 -1.30 19.20 -0.31
C THR A 49 -1.30 20.68 -0.72
N PRO A 50 -1.57 21.03 -1.99
CA PRO A 50 -1.59 22.43 -2.41
C PRO A 50 -2.97 23.05 -2.22
N ALA A 51 -3.02 24.38 -2.06
CA ALA A 51 -4.25 25.13 -2.30
C ALA A 51 -4.58 25.14 -3.80
N ILE A 52 -5.84 24.88 -4.15
CA ILE A 52 -6.29 24.71 -5.54
C ILE A 52 -7.07 25.95 -5.99
N ALA A 53 -6.61 26.58 -7.07
CA ALA A 53 -7.36 27.64 -7.74
C ALA A 53 -8.54 27.04 -8.50
N THR A 54 -9.72 27.62 -8.36
CA THR A 54 -10.99 26.99 -8.75
C THR A 54 -11.27 27.07 -10.27
N HIS A 55 -10.59 26.27 -11.11
CA HIS A 55 -10.85 26.20 -12.56
C HIS A 55 -10.98 24.76 -13.09
N GLU A 56 -11.93 24.54 -14.01
CA GLU A 56 -12.45 23.24 -14.51
C GLU A 56 -12.92 22.28 -13.41
N ARG A 57 -14.25 22.14 -13.26
CA ARG A 57 -14.88 21.52 -12.09
C ARG A 57 -15.85 20.43 -12.51
N ARG A 58 -15.91 19.34 -11.75
CA ARG A 58 -17.14 18.53 -11.71
C ARG A 58 -18.26 19.41 -11.12
N LYS A 59 -19.47 19.29 -11.67
CA LYS A 59 -20.65 20.03 -11.16
C LYS A 59 -21.15 19.49 -9.82
N GLU A 60 -20.89 18.22 -9.56
CA GLU A 60 -21.29 17.51 -8.35
C GLU A 60 -20.08 17.29 -7.46
N ALA A 61 -20.30 17.30 -6.14
CA ALA A 61 -19.29 16.91 -5.18
C ALA A 61 -18.89 15.44 -5.38
N ILE A 62 -17.63 15.11 -5.09
CA ILE A 62 -17.18 13.73 -4.98
C ILE A 62 -17.78 13.14 -3.71
N LEU A 63 -18.52 12.03 -3.84
CA LEU A 63 -19.08 11.32 -2.69
C LEU A 63 -18.12 10.24 -2.20
N ILE A 64 -17.64 10.36 -0.96
CA ILE A 64 -16.72 9.41 -0.33
C ILE A 64 -17.46 8.66 0.75
N ALA A 65 -17.66 7.36 0.57
CA ALA A 65 -18.25 6.49 1.58
C ALA A 65 -17.21 6.06 2.62
N ILE A 66 -17.58 6.16 3.90
CA ILE A 66 -16.77 5.70 5.03
C ILE A 66 -17.50 4.49 5.62
N VAL A 67 -17.04 3.30 5.21
CA VAL A 67 -17.60 2.01 5.65
C VAL A 67 -16.85 1.58 6.91
N ASP A 68 -17.40 1.93 8.08
CA ASP A 68 -16.67 1.87 9.34
C ASP A 68 -17.60 1.74 10.57
N ASP A 69 -17.14 2.14 11.76
CA ASP A 69 -17.82 1.96 13.05
C ASP A 69 -18.89 3.01 13.40
N GLY A 70 -19.29 3.83 12.42
CA GLY A 70 -20.20 4.95 12.59
C GLY A 70 -19.48 6.29 12.52
N MET A 71 -20.22 7.37 12.76
CA MET A 71 -19.66 8.72 12.69
C MET A 71 -20.38 9.70 13.59
N ARG A 72 -19.61 10.54 14.28
CA ARG A 72 -20.13 11.71 14.99
C ARG A 72 -20.41 12.84 13.99
N ILE A 73 -21.50 12.70 13.25
CA ILE A 73 -21.87 13.59 12.12
C ILE A 73 -22.10 15.05 12.55
N THR A 74 -22.28 15.32 13.84
CA THR A 74 -22.48 16.66 14.40
C THR A 74 -21.18 17.41 14.73
N HIS A 75 -20.03 16.72 14.69
CA HIS A 75 -18.73 17.32 15.00
C HIS A 75 -18.47 18.55 14.11
N GLU A 76 -17.97 19.65 14.69
CA GLU A 76 -17.82 20.94 13.99
C GLU A 76 -16.97 20.82 12.71
N GLU A 77 -15.98 19.95 12.76
CA GLU A 77 -15.08 19.69 11.63
C GLU A 77 -15.80 18.93 10.48
N LEU A 78 -16.87 18.21 10.75
CA LEU A 78 -17.50 17.26 9.82
C LEU A 78 -18.89 17.67 9.34
N ALA A 79 -19.66 18.40 10.15
CA ALA A 79 -21.09 18.64 9.92
C ALA A 79 -21.42 19.14 8.50
N ASP A 80 -20.61 20.05 7.96
CA ASP A 80 -20.83 20.60 6.62
C ASP A 80 -20.50 19.61 5.48
N PHE A 81 -19.66 18.61 5.75
CA PHE A 81 -19.27 17.59 4.77
C PHE A 81 -20.28 16.46 4.63
N ILE A 82 -21.18 16.27 5.60
CA ILE A 82 -22.11 15.15 5.59
C ILE A 82 -23.02 15.22 4.35
N TRP A 83 -23.13 14.10 3.66
CA TRP A 83 -24.03 13.94 2.54
C TRP A 83 -25.48 13.89 3.03
N THR A 84 -26.38 14.43 2.20
CA THR A 84 -27.82 14.32 2.42
C THR A 84 -28.42 13.66 1.20
N ASN A 85 -29.14 12.55 1.35
CA ASN A 85 -29.85 11.90 0.26
C ASN A 85 -30.89 12.89 -0.30
N PRO A 86 -30.72 13.41 -1.53
CA PRO A 86 -31.65 14.39 -2.08
C PRO A 86 -33.02 13.78 -2.42
N ASN A 87 -33.15 12.45 -2.39
CA ASN A 87 -34.36 11.73 -2.74
C ASN A 87 -35.17 11.27 -1.51
N GLU A 88 -34.66 11.44 -0.30
CA GLU A 88 -35.35 11.09 0.95
C GLU A 88 -36.03 12.31 1.60
N LYS A 89 -37.21 12.10 2.22
CA LYS A 89 -37.85 13.10 3.08
C LYS A 89 -37.65 12.71 4.54
N PRO A 90 -36.85 13.47 5.31
CA PRO A 90 -36.47 13.05 6.66
C PRO A 90 -37.64 12.73 7.59
N GLY A 91 -37.62 11.51 8.14
CA GLY A 91 -38.43 11.09 9.27
C GLY A 91 -39.89 10.78 8.92
N ASN A 92 -40.16 10.41 7.67
CA ASN A 92 -41.51 10.05 7.24
C ASN A 92 -41.80 8.53 7.36
N GLY A 93 -40.79 7.71 7.65
CA GLY A 93 -40.88 6.26 7.79
C GLY A 93 -41.08 5.52 6.47
N ILE A 94 -40.72 6.14 5.35
CA ILE A 94 -40.91 5.63 3.98
C ILE A 94 -39.55 5.64 3.27
N ASP A 95 -39.25 4.58 2.55
CA ASP A 95 -38.20 4.55 1.53
C ASP A 95 -38.72 5.34 0.29
N ASP A 96 -38.37 6.63 0.21
CA ASP A 96 -38.92 7.56 -0.77
C ASP A 96 -38.31 7.34 -2.17
N ASP A 97 -37.06 6.89 -2.23
CA ASP A 97 -36.31 6.68 -3.48
C ASP A 97 -36.39 5.22 -4.00
N GLY A 98 -36.90 4.31 -3.19
CA GLY A 98 -37.12 2.89 -3.51
C GLY A 98 -35.83 2.08 -3.54
N ASN A 99 -34.77 2.54 -2.84
CA ASN A 99 -33.47 1.88 -2.81
C ASN A 99 -33.41 0.71 -1.80
N GLY A 100 -34.44 0.54 -0.97
CA GLY A 100 -34.55 -0.50 0.06
C GLY A 100 -34.17 -0.08 1.48
N PHE A 101 -33.86 1.21 1.70
CA PHE A 101 -33.42 1.77 2.97
C PHE A 101 -34.34 2.92 3.39
N ILE A 102 -35.02 2.76 4.52
CA ILE A 102 -36.04 3.72 4.95
C ILE A 102 -35.37 4.94 5.60
N ASP A 103 -35.62 6.14 5.09
CA ASP A 103 -35.09 7.39 5.63
C ASP A 103 -33.54 7.41 5.74
N ASP A 104 -32.80 6.89 4.75
CA ASP A 104 -31.32 6.88 4.72
C ASP A 104 -30.68 8.27 4.45
N VAL A 105 -31.23 9.29 5.11
CA VAL A 105 -30.98 10.72 4.90
C VAL A 105 -29.50 11.08 4.93
N HIS A 106 -28.72 10.52 5.85
CA HIS A 106 -27.31 10.84 6.03
C HIS A 106 -26.37 9.64 5.85
N GLY A 107 -26.90 8.53 5.32
CA GLY A 107 -26.22 7.24 5.33
C GLY A 107 -27.09 6.15 5.94
N TRP A 108 -26.48 4.99 6.14
CA TRP A 108 -27.18 3.80 6.61
C TRP A 108 -26.33 2.96 7.57
N ASP A 109 -26.98 2.40 8.60
CA ASP A 109 -26.42 1.35 9.44
C ASP A 109 -26.78 -0.03 8.86
N VAL A 110 -25.82 -0.65 8.19
CA VAL A 110 -26.02 -1.96 7.56
C VAL A 110 -26.03 -3.11 8.57
N SER A 111 -25.61 -2.87 9.81
CA SER A 111 -25.58 -3.88 10.87
C SER A 111 -26.90 -3.93 11.63
N ASP A 112 -27.43 -2.78 12.01
CA ASP A 112 -28.68 -2.66 12.77
C ASP A 112 -29.91 -2.44 11.88
N HIS A 113 -29.69 -2.19 10.58
CA HIS A 113 -30.72 -2.04 9.55
C HIS A 113 -31.64 -0.84 9.82
N ASP A 114 -31.03 0.28 10.18
CA ASP A 114 -31.70 1.57 10.35
C ASP A 114 -30.87 2.72 9.77
N ASN A 115 -31.42 3.93 9.89
CA ASN A 115 -30.81 5.16 9.40
C ASN A 115 -29.92 5.86 10.44
N ASP A 116 -29.62 5.23 11.57
CA ASP A 116 -28.77 5.81 12.61
C ASP A 116 -27.29 5.44 12.42
N VAL A 117 -26.62 6.28 11.62
CA VAL A 117 -25.17 6.18 11.40
C VAL A 117 -24.32 6.71 12.55
N SER A 118 -24.96 7.19 13.63
CA SER A 118 -24.26 7.79 14.76
C SER A 118 -23.57 6.75 15.64
N ILE A 119 -22.72 7.25 16.53
CA ILE A 119 -22.03 6.43 17.52
C ILE A 119 -22.87 6.40 18.79
N PRO A 120 -23.22 5.22 19.33
CA PRO A 120 -23.95 5.16 20.59
C PRO A 120 -23.12 5.72 21.75
N ASP A 121 -23.74 6.49 22.64
CA ASP A 121 -23.07 7.15 23.78
C ASP A 121 -22.27 6.19 24.67
N TYR A 122 -22.66 4.91 24.71
CA TYR A 122 -22.00 3.87 25.52
C TYR A 122 -20.87 3.15 24.77
N ARG A 123 -20.50 3.59 23.56
CA ARG A 123 -19.44 3.04 22.71
C ARG A 123 -18.28 4.02 22.49
N PRO A 124 -17.49 4.33 23.53
CA PRO A 124 -16.31 5.20 23.39
C PRO A 124 -15.18 4.55 22.56
N ASP A 125 -15.33 3.29 22.17
CA ASP A 125 -14.44 2.55 21.29
C ASP A 125 -14.73 2.77 19.80
N TYR A 126 -15.87 3.39 19.44
CA TYR A 126 -16.30 3.66 18.05
C TYR A 126 -15.82 5.02 17.53
N TYR A 127 -14.53 5.31 17.72
CA TYR A 127 -13.94 6.58 17.30
C TYR A 127 -13.47 6.58 15.83
N HIS A 128 -13.38 5.41 15.20
CA HIS A 128 -12.52 5.21 14.04
C HIS A 128 -13.07 5.89 12.78
N GLY A 129 -14.36 5.72 12.47
CA GLY A 129 -15.03 6.35 11.33
C GLY A 129 -15.06 7.88 11.43
N THR A 130 -15.29 8.44 12.63
CA THR A 130 -15.20 9.89 12.88
C THR A 130 -13.80 10.42 12.60
N HIS A 131 -12.77 9.71 13.06
CA HIS A 131 -11.40 10.14 12.86
C HIS A 131 -10.98 10.05 11.38
N LEU A 132 -11.37 8.98 10.66
CA LEU A 132 -11.16 8.85 9.21
C LEU A 132 -11.80 10.00 8.43
N ALA A 133 -13.05 10.33 8.76
CA ALA A 133 -13.78 11.46 8.16
C ALA A 133 -13.02 12.77 8.34
N SER A 134 -12.44 13.00 9.51
CA SER A 134 -11.69 14.23 9.79
C SER A 134 -10.42 14.35 8.96
N VAL A 135 -9.70 13.25 8.70
CA VAL A 135 -8.52 13.26 7.84
C VAL A 135 -8.88 13.68 6.42
N VAL A 136 -10.00 13.17 5.89
CA VAL A 136 -10.51 13.56 4.57
C VAL A 136 -10.91 15.04 4.56
N ALA A 137 -11.66 15.50 5.57
CA ALA A 137 -12.10 16.88 5.69
C ALA A 137 -10.91 17.86 5.77
N ARG A 138 -9.86 17.54 6.52
CA ARG A 138 -8.64 18.36 6.66
C ARG A 138 -7.90 18.52 5.34
N ILE A 139 -7.70 17.43 4.60
CA ILE A 139 -7.05 17.48 3.29
C ILE A 139 -7.90 18.28 2.29
N ALA A 140 -9.21 18.08 2.31
CA ALA A 140 -10.13 18.84 1.48
C ALA A 140 -10.09 20.34 1.80
N ARG A 141 -10.08 20.72 3.09
CA ARG A 141 -9.95 22.13 3.53
C ARG A 141 -8.59 22.72 3.20
N ALA A 142 -7.51 21.96 3.30
CA ALA A 142 -6.19 22.43 2.86
C ALA A 142 -6.16 22.75 1.36
N ALA A 143 -6.92 21.99 0.55
CA ALA A 143 -7.03 22.21 -0.88
C ALA A 143 -8.00 23.36 -1.27
N TYR A 144 -9.17 23.43 -0.65
CA TYR A 144 -10.28 24.29 -1.11
C TYR A 144 -10.73 25.35 -0.08
N GLY A 145 -10.12 25.40 1.11
CA GLY A 145 -10.56 26.25 2.21
C GLY A 145 -11.98 25.90 2.67
N ASP A 146 -12.73 26.91 3.10
CA ASP A 146 -14.10 26.75 3.61
C ASP A 146 -15.10 26.24 2.57
N SER A 147 -14.79 26.35 1.27
CA SER A 147 -15.61 25.81 0.19
C SER A 147 -15.44 24.29 -0.01
N ALA A 148 -14.55 23.63 0.74
CA ALA A 148 -14.31 22.19 0.62
C ALA A 148 -15.58 21.31 0.63
N PRO A 149 -16.63 21.60 1.45
CA PRO A 149 -17.86 20.81 1.44
C PRO A 149 -18.70 20.95 0.15
N GLU A 150 -18.44 21.93 -0.71
CA GLU A 150 -19.06 22.03 -2.04
C GLU A 150 -18.45 21.02 -3.03
N TYR A 151 -17.24 20.55 -2.76
CA TYR A 151 -16.45 19.71 -3.66
C TYR A 151 -16.38 18.24 -3.22
N ILE A 152 -16.48 17.99 -1.91
CA ILE A 152 -16.39 16.65 -1.32
C ILE A 152 -17.51 16.50 -0.30
N LYS A 153 -18.22 15.37 -0.37
CA LYS A 153 -19.22 14.95 0.60
C LYS A 153 -18.87 13.59 1.19
N LEU A 154 -19.17 13.40 2.47
CA LEU A 154 -18.93 12.17 3.20
C LEU A 154 -20.24 11.42 3.38
N LEU A 155 -20.24 10.15 3.03
CA LEU A 155 -21.34 9.21 3.25
C LEU A 155 -20.95 8.26 4.41
N PRO A 156 -21.41 8.52 5.64
CA PRO A 156 -21.34 7.55 6.72
C PRO A 156 -22.03 6.22 6.34
N VAL A 157 -21.34 5.10 6.56
CA VAL A 157 -21.91 3.76 6.41
C VAL A 157 -21.49 2.92 7.61
N LYS A 158 -22.34 2.88 8.64
CA LYS A 158 -22.06 2.15 9.87
C LYS A 158 -22.21 0.65 9.62
N SER A 159 -21.12 -0.07 9.85
CA SER A 159 -20.94 -1.47 9.45
C SER A 159 -20.61 -2.38 10.63
N ILE A 160 -21.04 -1.92 11.81
CA ILE A 160 -20.90 -2.61 13.07
C ILE A 160 -22.12 -2.32 13.93
N ALA A 161 -22.64 -3.36 14.58
CA ALA A 161 -23.83 -3.23 15.43
C ALA A 161 -23.52 -2.45 16.71
N ASP A 162 -24.52 -1.75 17.21
CA ASP A 162 -24.54 -1.03 18.49
C ASP A 162 -24.10 -1.89 19.68
N ASP A 163 -24.55 -3.14 19.70
CA ASP A 163 -24.32 -4.11 20.78
C ASP A 163 -23.11 -5.03 20.51
N ALA A 164 -22.33 -4.77 19.46
CA ALA A 164 -21.21 -5.64 19.09
C ALA A 164 -20.17 -5.77 20.21
N ALA A 165 -19.76 -7.00 20.50
CA ALA A 165 -18.82 -7.31 21.58
C ALA A 165 -17.37 -6.82 21.34
N THR A 166 -17.03 -6.46 20.10
CA THR A 166 -15.68 -6.04 19.67
C THR A 166 -15.83 -5.01 18.57
N THR A 167 -14.78 -4.23 18.28
CA THR A 167 -14.73 -3.26 17.17
C THR A 167 -14.44 -3.88 15.79
N TYR A 168 -14.59 -5.19 15.64
CA TYR A 168 -14.38 -5.86 14.35
C TYR A 168 -15.54 -5.60 13.38
N ILE A 169 -15.24 -4.96 12.25
CA ILE A 169 -16.21 -4.63 11.19
C ILE A 169 -16.64 -5.90 10.45
N LYS A 170 -17.71 -6.53 10.93
CA LYS A 170 -18.23 -7.79 10.37
C LYS A 170 -19.05 -7.59 9.10
N ASP A 171 -19.80 -6.50 9.02
CA ASP A 171 -20.74 -6.22 7.92
C ASP A 171 -20.16 -5.28 6.85
N GLY A 172 -18.84 -5.10 6.83
CA GLY A 172 -18.16 -4.19 5.91
C GLY A 172 -18.52 -4.39 4.43
N TYR A 173 -18.65 -5.64 3.96
CA TYR A 173 -19.07 -5.91 2.58
C TYR A 173 -20.54 -5.53 2.28
N LYS A 174 -21.43 -5.59 3.28
CA LYS A 174 -22.79 -5.03 3.14
C LYS A 174 -22.72 -3.51 3.04
N GLY A 175 -21.84 -2.89 3.81
CA GLY A 175 -21.57 -1.45 3.75
C GLY A 175 -21.04 -1.01 2.38
N ILE A 176 -20.10 -1.76 1.79
CA ILE A 176 -19.64 -1.53 0.41
C ILE A 176 -20.81 -1.61 -0.56
N ARG A 177 -21.70 -2.61 -0.42
CA ARG A 177 -22.89 -2.73 -1.29
C ARG A 177 -23.82 -1.53 -1.16
N TYR A 178 -24.09 -1.05 0.05
CA TYR A 178 -24.88 0.18 0.25
C TYR A 178 -24.20 1.38 -0.41
N ALA A 179 -22.90 1.58 -0.18
CA ALA A 179 -22.14 2.68 -0.79
C ALA A 179 -22.18 2.65 -2.34
N ILE A 180 -22.15 1.46 -2.95
CA ILE A 180 -22.34 1.28 -4.39
C ILE A 180 -23.74 1.75 -4.84
N GLN A 181 -24.79 1.45 -4.06
CA GLN A 181 -26.18 1.81 -4.37
C GLN A 181 -26.43 3.31 -4.18
N ALA A 182 -25.86 3.91 -3.13
CA ALA A 182 -25.88 5.34 -2.88
C ALA A 182 -25.05 6.16 -3.90
N GLY A 183 -24.32 5.50 -4.81
CA GLY A 183 -23.58 6.15 -5.89
C GLY A 183 -22.27 6.79 -5.44
N ALA A 184 -21.62 6.22 -4.42
CA ALA A 184 -20.30 6.68 -3.97
C ALA A 184 -19.28 6.66 -5.11
N ASP A 185 -18.43 7.69 -5.18
CA ASP A 185 -17.32 7.76 -6.12
C ASP A 185 -16.09 7.00 -5.62
N ILE A 186 -15.91 6.99 -4.30
CA ILE A 186 -14.79 6.41 -3.57
C ILE A 186 -15.34 5.75 -2.31
N ILE A 187 -14.81 4.57 -1.95
CA ILE A 187 -15.19 3.84 -0.74
C ILE A 187 -13.94 3.59 0.10
N ILE A 188 -13.92 4.05 1.35
CA ILE A 188 -12.86 3.81 2.32
C ILE A 188 -13.18 2.54 3.12
N CYS A 189 -12.24 1.60 3.15
CA CYS A 189 -12.31 0.39 3.95
C CYS A 189 -11.06 0.28 4.84
N SER A 190 -11.15 0.80 6.07
CA SER A 190 -10.05 0.76 7.04
C SER A 190 -10.15 -0.47 7.97
N TRP A 191 -10.56 -1.60 7.40
CA TRP A 191 -10.73 -2.90 8.07
C TRP A 191 -10.26 -4.01 7.12
N GLY A 192 -10.00 -5.20 7.67
CA GLY A 192 -9.41 -6.30 6.91
C GLY A 192 -9.83 -7.69 7.42
N VAL A 193 -9.88 -8.65 6.50
CA VAL A 193 -10.14 -10.07 6.75
C VAL A 193 -9.11 -10.92 6.01
N GLY A 194 -8.76 -12.10 6.56
CA GLY A 194 -7.74 -12.95 5.94
C GLY A 194 -8.17 -13.68 4.66
N HIS A 195 -9.48 -13.76 4.37
CA HIS A 195 -9.99 -14.41 3.16
C HIS A 195 -11.39 -13.89 2.82
N ILE A 196 -11.77 -14.02 1.55
CA ILE A 196 -13.10 -13.68 1.04
C ILE A 196 -13.68 -14.80 0.18
N GLY A 197 -15.01 -14.85 0.09
CA GLY A 197 -15.73 -15.76 -0.79
C GLY A 197 -16.09 -15.14 -2.14
N PRO A 198 -16.80 -15.89 -3.00
CA PRO A 198 -17.28 -15.41 -4.29
C PRO A 198 -18.25 -14.22 -4.18
N SER A 199 -19.05 -14.16 -3.11
CA SER A 199 -20.04 -13.09 -2.89
C SER A 199 -19.37 -11.74 -2.63
N GLU A 200 -18.38 -11.71 -1.74
CA GLU A 200 -17.59 -10.52 -1.43
C GLU A 200 -16.75 -10.09 -2.65
N SER A 201 -16.16 -11.06 -3.35
CA SER A 201 -15.43 -10.80 -4.60
C SER A 201 -16.32 -10.17 -5.68
N ALA A 202 -17.59 -10.58 -5.77
CA ALA A 202 -18.54 -10.01 -6.73
C ALA A 202 -18.89 -8.55 -6.40
N ILE A 203 -18.98 -8.19 -5.11
CA ILE A 203 -19.23 -6.81 -4.68
C ILE A 203 -18.07 -5.89 -5.07
N LEU A 204 -16.82 -6.33 -4.86
CA LEU A 204 -15.63 -5.54 -5.24
C LEU A 204 -15.52 -5.37 -6.77
N LYS A 205 -15.85 -6.42 -7.53
CA LYS A 205 -15.94 -6.34 -9.00
C LYS A 205 -17.03 -5.38 -9.45
N GLU A 206 -18.20 -5.42 -8.82
CA GLU A 206 -19.30 -4.50 -9.14
C GLU A 206 -18.89 -3.03 -8.92
N ALA A 207 -18.20 -2.73 -7.81
CA ALA A 207 -17.66 -1.39 -7.56
C ALA A 207 -16.72 -0.95 -8.70
N ALA A 208 -15.79 -1.82 -9.09
CA ALA A 208 -14.85 -1.54 -10.17
C ALA A 208 -15.55 -1.34 -11.53
N ASP A 209 -16.52 -2.20 -11.86
CA ASP A 209 -17.30 -2.12 -13.11
C ASP A 209 -18.11 -0.82 -13.20
N LYS A 210 -18.56 -0.29 -12.04
CA LYS A 210 -19.23 1.02 -11.92
C LYS A 210 -18.25 2.21 -11.87
N GLY A 211 -16.95 1.97 -11.91
CA GLY A 211 -15.93 3.02 -11.85
C GLY A 211 -15.77 3.66 -10.46
N ILE A 212 -16.13 2.93 -9.41
CA ILE A 212 -15.98 3.32 -8.01
C ILE A 212 -14.61 2.85 -7.52
N LEU A 213 -13.83 3.77 -6.94
CA LEU A 213 -12.51 3.43 -6.39
C LEU A 213 -12.66 2.96 -4.94
N VAL A 214 -12.42 1.69 -4.69
CA VAL A 214 -12.31 1.16 -3.32
C VAL A 214 -10.87 1.34 -2.85
N VAL A 215 -10.68 1.97 -1.68
CA VAL A 215 -9.38 2.25 -1.07
C VAL A 215 -9.34 1.58 0.28
N ALA A 216 -8.37 0.70 0.51
CA ALA A 216 -8.36 -0.14 1.70
C ALA A 216 -7.02 -0.22 2.41
N ALA A 217 -7.08 -0.28 3.74
CA ALA A 217 -5.91 -0.38 4.59
C ALA A 217 -5.25 -1.76 4.48
N SER A 218 -3.92 -1.80 4.34
CA SER A 218 -3.16 -3.05 4.35
C SER A 218 -3.22 -3.78 5.70
N GLY A 219 -3.35 -3.04 6.81
CA GLY A 219 -3.50 -3.56 8.16
C GLY A 219 -2.27 -3.34 9.06
N ASN A 220 -2.43 -3.56 10.36
CA ASN A 220 -1.47 -3.16 11.40
C ASN A 220 -0.78 -4.34 12.10
N ILE A 221 -0.39 -5.37 11.33
CA ILE A 221 0.37 -6.53 11.78
C ILE A 221 1.71 -6.53 11.02
N PRO A 222 2.89 -6.62 11.67
CA PRO A 222 4.19 -6.47 11.02
C PRO A 222 4.59 -7.72 10.19
N GLN A 223 3.77 -8.11 9.21
CA GLN A 223 3.91 -9.35 8.45
C GLN A 223 3.63 -9.13 6.96
N GLU A 224 4.23 -10.01 6.15
CA GLU A 224 3.82 -10.22 4.77
C GLU A 224 2.59 -11.12 4.77
N LEU A 225 1.41 -10.50 4.64
CA LEU A 225 0.13 -11.17 4.82
C LEU A 225 -0.94 -10.46 4.00
N ASP A 226 -1.60 -11.19 3.11
CA ASP A 226 -2.75 -10.66 2.38
C ASP A 226 -3.91 -10.36 3.35
N GLN A 227 -4.50 -9.18 3.19
CA GLN A 227 -5.71 -8.74 3.89
C GLN A 227 -6.71 -8.22 2.88
N PHE A 228 -7.95 -8.73 2.94
CA PHE A 228 -9.03 -8.31 2.07
C PHE A 228 -9.92 -7.29 2.79
N PRO A 229 -10.40 -6.23 2.12
CA PRO A 229 -10.45 -6.09 0.66
C PRO A 229 -9.16 -5.57 0.02
N ALA A 230 -8.17 -5.08 0.79
CA ALA A 230 -6.96 -4.45 0.23
C ALA A 230 -6.20 -5.32 -0.78
N ALA A 231 -6.05 -6.61 -0.54
CA ALA A 231 -5.34 -7.54 -1.42
C ALA A 231 -6.14 -7.95 -2.68
N PHE A 232 -7.33 -7.41 -2.90
CA PHE A 232 -8.12 -7.71 -4.10
C PHE A 232 -7.69 -6.83 -5.27
N ASP A 233 -7.50 -7.42 -6.45
CA ASP A 233 -6.90 -6.75 -7.64
C ASP A 233 -7.51 -5.39 -8.03
N SER A 234 -8.81 -5.17 -7.78
CA SER A 234 -9.51 -3.93 -8.14
C SER A 234 -9.57 -2.89 -7.01
N VAL A 235 -8.91 -3.15 -5.89
CA VAL A 235 -8.87 -2.30 -4.70
C VAL A 235 -7.50 -1.64 -4.59
N LEU A 236 -7.47 -0.35 -4.26
CA LEU A 236 -6.23 0.39 -4.04
C LEU A 236 -5.74 0.13 -2.60
N ALA A 237 -4.65 -0.63 -2.47
CA ALA A 237 -4.13 -1.08 -1.18
C ALA A 237 -3.12 -0.12 -0.55
N ILE A 238 -3.37 0.29 0.69
CA ILE A 238 -2.62 1.38 1.33
C ILE A 238 -1.72 0.89 2.46
N GLY A 239 -0.41 1.10 2.29
CA GLY A 239 0.61 0.97 3.33
C GLY A 239 0.76 2.22 4.19
N SER A 240 1.52 2.13 5.27
CA SER A 240 1.76 3.24 6.18
C SER A 240 3.23 3.59 6.34
N VAL A 241 3.55 4.89 6.38
CA VAL A 241 4.88 5.43 6.70
C VAL A 241 4.87 6.34 7.93
N GLU A 242 6.04 6.42 8.55
CA GLU A 242 6.38 7.34 9.63
C GLU A 242 6.61 8.76 9.08
N ARG A 243 6.83 9.73 10.00
CA ARG A 243 7.14 11.13 9.67
C ARG A 243 8.35 11.32 8.76
N ASP A 244 9.35 10.44 8.86
CA ASP A 244 10.58 10.47 8.06
C ASP A 244 10.45 9.72 6.72
N GLY A 245 9.27 9.17 6.42
CA GLY A 245 8.99 8.40 5.21
C GLY A 245 9.40 6.93 5.30
N ALA A 246 9.95 6.46 6.42
CA ALA A 246 10.19 5.03 6.63
C ALA A 246 8.88 4.28 6.78
N LYS A 247 8.82 3.01 6.33
CA LYS A 247 7.68 2.12 6.60
C LYS A 247 7.42 2.05 8.11
N THR A 248 6.17 2.21 8.55
CA THR A 248 5.85 2.00 9.97
C THR A 248 6.08 0.56 10.37
N HIS A 249 6.54 0.33 11.60
CA HIS A 249 6.79 -1.03 12.09
C HIS A 249 5.54 -1.91 11.95
N LYS A 250 4.36 -1.38 12.25
CA LYS A 250 3.09 -2.12 12.28
C LYS A 250 2.47 -2.38 10.91
N SER A 251 2.79 -1.62 9.86
CA SER A 251 2.16 -1.79 8.54
C SER A 251 2.39 -3.21 8.02
N ILE A 252 1.32 -3.88 7.60
CA ILE A 252 1.42 -5.04 6.71
C ILE A 252 2.10 -4.59 5.42
N TYR A 253 2.88 -5.49 4.84
CA TYR A 253 3.56 -5.29 3.56
C TYR A 253 3.29 -6.49 2.65
N GLY A 254 3.54 -6.33 1.36
CA GLY A 254 3.33 -7.40 0.39
C GLY A 254 3.22 -6.85 -1.02
N GLN A 255 3.34 -7.72 -2.01
CA GLN A 255 3.19 -7.34 -3.41
C GLN A 255 1.81 -6.74 -3.70
N PHE A 256 0.79 -6.98 -2.87
CA PHE A 256 -0.53 -6.37 -3.02
C PHE A 256 -0.56 -4.87 -2.68
N VAL A 257 0.36 -4.33 -1.87
CA VAL A 257 0.39 -2.91 -1.50
C VAL A 257 0.68 -2.03 -2.72
N ASP A 258 -0.12 -0.99 -2.96
CA ASP A 258 0.01 -0.15 -4.15
C ASP A 258 0.69 1.19 -3.89
N ILE A 259 0.41 1.81 -2.74
CA ILE A 259 1.03 3.09 -2.32
C ILE A 259 1.01 3.17 -0.79
N ALA A 260 1.88 3.99 -0.22
CA ALA A 260 1.88 4.30 1.20
C ALA A 260 1.60 5.79 1.48
N ALA A 261 1.10 6.09 2.67
CA ALA A 261 0.94 7.46 3.14
C ALA A 261 1.26 7.54 4.65
N PRO A 262 1.47 8.75 5.22
CA PRO A 262 1.64 8.92 6.65
C PRO A 262 0.55 8.22 7.47
N GLY A 263 0.93 7.55 8.56
CA GLY A 263 -0.05 6.91 9.46
C GLY A 263 0.35 6.89 10.93
N THR A 264 1.29 7.73 11.35
CA THR A 264 1.71 7.84 12.75
C THR A 264 1.38 9.23 13.29
N ASP A 265 0.78 9.31 14.46
CA ASP A 265 0.43 10.57 15.14
C ASP A 265 -0.40 11.48 14.24
N ILE A 266 -1.50 10.93 13.73
CA ILE A 266 -2.47 11.66 12.90
C ILE A 266 -3.48 12.32 13.83
N HIS A 267 -3.49 13.64 13.85
CA HIS A 267 -4.41 14.43 14.64
C HIS A 267 -5.72 14.66 13.88
N GLY A 268 -6.86 14.54 14.58
CA GLY A 268 -8.18 14.57 13.95
C GLY A 268 -9.32 14.62 14.98
N ALA A 269 -10.55 14.62 14.48
CA ALA A 269 -11.76 14.69 15.30
C ALA A 269 -11.84 13.50 16.27
N GLY A 270 -12.21 13.81 17.51
CA GLY A 270 -12.56 12.87 18.55
C GLY A 270 -14.08 12.69 18.65
N ILE A 271 -14.50 11.86 19.61
CA ILE A 271 -15.92 11.53 19.80
C ILE A 271 -16.48 11.99 21.16
N GLU A 272 -15.66 12.57 22.02
CA GLU A 272 -16.07 12.99 23.36
C GLU A 272 -17.01 14.20 23.34
N SER A 273 -16.87 15.10 22.35
CA SER A 273 -17.73 16.27 22.11
C SER A 273 -17.63 16.77 20.67
N ASP A 274 -18.46 17.76 20.29
CA ASP A 274 -18.48 18.35 18.93
C ASP A 274 -17.24 19.18 18.60
N GLU A 275 -16.37 19.37 19.60
CA GLU A 275 -15.14 20.15 19.56
C GLU A 275 -13.93 19.29 20.03
N SER A 276 -14.13 17.98 20.23
CA SER A 276 -13.08 17.11 20.77
C SER A 276 -12.12 16.65 19.68
N TYR A 277 -10.84 16.53 20.01
CA TYR A 277 -9.82 16.05 19.09
C TYR A 277 -8.94 15.02 19.77
N ASP A 278 -8.34 14.14 18.97
CA ASP A 278 -7.44 13.11 19.45
C ASP A 278 -6.34 12.84 18.41
N THR A 279 -5.37 11.99 18.74
CA THR A 279 -4.26 11.61 17.86
C THR A 279 -4.17 10.10 17.77
N ARG A 280 -4.21 9.58 16.54
CA ARG A 280 -4.27 8.13 16.27
C ARG A 280 -3.22 7.71 15.25
N SER A 281 -2.86 6.43 15.28
CA SER A 281 -1.86 5.84 14.39
C SER A 281 -2.35 4.52 13.80
N GLY A 282 -2.12 4.31 12.50
CA GLY A 282 -2.47 3.10 11.77
C GLY A 282 -2.60 3.33 10.27
N THR A 283 -2.56 2.25 9.49
CA THR A 283 -2.82 2.25 8.04
C THR A 283 -4.19 2.83 7.66
N SER A 284 -5.14 2.82 8.60
CA SER A 284 -6.47 3.42 8.44
C SER A 284 -6.39 4.90 8.03
N PHE A 285 -5.55 5.68 8.71
CA PHE A 285 -5.44 7.12 8.44
C PHE A 285 -4.68 7.38 7.15
N SER A 286 -3.67 6.58 6.83
CA SER A 286 -3.02 6.57 5.52
C SER A 286 -4.04 6.33 4.39
N THR A 287 -5.01 5.43 4.61
CA THR A 287 -6.10 5.12 3.68
C THR A 287 -7.01 6.32 3.44
N ALA A 288 -7.39 7.03 4.50
CA ALA A 288 -8.16 8.27 4.39
C ALA A 288 -7.41 9.36 3.59
N MET A 289 -6.10 9.49 3.77
CA MET A 289 -5.30 10.47 3.00
C MET A 289 -5.29 10.16 1.50
N VAL A 290 -5.10 8.89 1.14
CA VAL A 290 -5.07 8.49 -0.27
C VAL A 290 -6.45 8.60 -0.91
N ALA A 291 -7.52 8.28 -0.18
CA ALA A 291 -8.89 8.48 -0.65
C ALA A 291 -9.22 9.97 -0.87
N ALA A 292 -8.79 10.85 0.04
CA ALA A 292 -8.92 12.30 -0.14
C ALA A 292 -8.13 12.79 -1.36
N ALA A 293 -6.90 12.33 -1.55
CA ALA A 293 -6.10 12.65 -2.72
C ALA A 293 -6.77 12.19 -4.03
N ALA A 294 -7.32 10.97 -4.06
CA ALA A 294 -8.08 10.45 -5.19
C ALA A 294 -9.30 11.34 -5.51
N ALA A 295 -10.01 11.83 -4.48
CA ALA A 295 -11.13 12.76 -4.65
C ALA A 295 -10.67 14.09 -5.25
N LEU A 296 -9.56 14.65 -4.78
CA LEU A 296 -8.99 15.88 -5.34
C LEU A 296 -8.60 15.70 -6.82
N VAL A 297 -7.94 14.59 -7.16
CA VAL A 297 -7.60 14.26 -8.56
C VAL A 297 -8.87 14.14 -9.42
N LYS A 298 -9.88 13.37 -8.98
CA LYS A 298 -11.14 13.17 -9.71
C LYS A 298 -11.91 14.49 -9.86
N GLN A 299 -11.84 15.39 -8.89
CA GLN A 299 -12.49 16.68 -8.96
C GLN A 299 -11.85 17.63 -9.99
N GLN A 300 -10.52 17.62 -10.08
CA GLN A 300 -9.75 18.40 -11.07
C GLN A 300 -9.78 17.77 -12.46
N HIS A 301 -9.93 16.45 -12.54
CA HIS A 301 -9.95 15.69 -13.80
C HIS A 301 -11.20 14.81 -13.92
N PRO A 302 -12.41 15.40 -14.05
CA PRO A 302 -13.69 14.67 -13.94
C PRO A 302 -13.96 13.64 -15.05
N LYS A 303 -13.08 13.56 -16.05
CA LYS A 303 -13.18 12.60 -17.17
C LYS A 303 -12.32 11.35 -16.95
N LEU A 304 -11.44 11.35 -15.95
CA LEU A 304 -10.62 10.19 -15.64
C LEU A 304 -11.47 9.11 -14.98
N SER A 305 -11.27 7.88 -15.43
CA SER A 305 -11.77 6.68 -14.77
C SER A 305 -11.04 6.41 -13.44
N ALA A 306 -11.59 5.55 -12.59
CA ALA A 306 -10.95 5.15 -11.33
C ALA A 306 -9.52 4.64 -11.53
N THR A 307 -9.27 3.81 -12.54
CA THR A 307 -7.93 3.31 -12.89
C THR A 307 -6.99 4.42 -13.36
N GLU A 308 -7.50 5.44 -14.06
CA GLU A 308 -6.68 6.58 -14.47
C GLU A 308 -6.36 7.50 -13.27
N VAL A 309 -7.27 7.63 -12.30
CA VAL A 309 -7.01 8.31 -11.01
C VAL A 309 -5.94 7.57 -10.20
N GLU A 310 -6.05 6.24 -10.07
CA GLU A 310 -5.00 5.39 -9.51
C GLU A 310 -3.66 5.64 -10.21
N ALA A 311 -3.65 5.68 -11.54
CA ALA A 311 -2.44 5.92 -12.31
C ALA A 311 -1.80 7.29 -12.03
N CYS A 312 -2.61 8.34 -11.80
CA CYS A 312 -2.10 9.63 -11.33
C CYS A 312 -1.40 9.48 -9.97
N LEU A 313 -2.03 8.81 -9.00
CA LEU A 313 -1.50 8.64 -7.64
C LEU A 313 -0.18 7.85 -7.63
N LEU A 314 -0.13 6.71 -8.32
CA LEU A 314 1.04 5.83 -8.27
C LEU A 314 2.23 6.43 -9.03
N SER A 315 1.98 7.07 -10.17
CA SER A 315 3.05 7.63 -11.00
C SER A 315 3.64 8.93 -10.45
N SER A 316 2.98 9.54 -9.45
CA SER A 316 3.43 10.76 -8.79
C SER A 316 3.97 10.50 -7.38
N ALA A 317 3.95 9.26 -6.89
CA ALA A 317 4.42 8.91 -5.57
C ALA A 317 5.91 9.26 -5.41
N ARG A 318 6.32 9.71 -4.24
CA ARG A 318 7.75 9.91 -3.93
C ARG A 318 8.37 8.57 -3.54
N PRO A 319 9.64 8.30 -3.87
CA PRO A 319 10.29 7.05 -3.46
C PRO A 319 10.17 6.78 -1.96
N ILE A 320 10.01 5.51 -1.61
CA ILE A 320 10.06 5.01 -0.23
C ILE A 320 11.37 4.27 -0.04
N ALA A 321 12.13 4.61 1.00
CA ALA A 321 13.40 3.93 1.29
C ALA A 321 13.13 2.47 1.67
N LEU A 322 13.88 1.54 1.08
CA LEU A 322 13.81 0.12 1.42
C LEU A 322 14.63 -0.16 2.69
N PRO A 323 14.01 -0.59 3.81
CA PRO A 323 14.76 -0.89 5.04
C PRO A 323 15.69 -2.10 4.87
N SER A 324 15.28 -3.08 4.07
CA SER A 324 16.03 -4.29 3.76
C SER A 324 15.54 -4.85 2.41
N LYS A 325 16.29 -5.80 1.83
CA LYS A 325 15.91 -6.44 0.57
C LYS A 325 14.56 -7.17 0.66
N GLU A 326 14.11 -7.58 1.84
CA GLU A 326 12.87 -8.34 2.03
C GLU A 326 11.61 -7.56 1.60
N PHE A 327 11.70 -6.23 1.58
CA PHE A 327 10.63 -5.31 1.22
C PHE A 327 10.63 -4.92 -0.27
N SER A 328 11.59 -5.41 -1.06
CA SER A 328 11.71 -5.10 -2.49
C SER A 328 10.44 -5.51 -3.23
N GLY A 329 9.77 -4.54 -3.87
CA GLY A 329 8.49 -4.77 -4.57
C GLY A 329 7.26 -4.93 -3.66
N LYS A 330 7.39 -4.72 -2.34
CA LYS A 330 6.33 -5.00 -1.34
C LYS A 330 5.79 -3.79 -0.58
N LEU A 331 6.25 -2.58 -0.94
CA LEU A 331 5.85 -1.31 -0.29
C LEU A 331 5.09 -0.37 -1.24
N GLY A 332 4.66 -0.87 -2.40
CA GLY A 332 3.97 -0.08 -3.41
C GLY A 332 4.88 0.87 -4.19
N ALA A 333 4.26 1.79 -4.94
CA ALA A 333 4.93 2.76 -5.79
C ALA A 333 5.76 3.78 -5.00
N GLY A 334 5.44 4.01 -3.73
CA GLY A 334 6.13 4.99 -2.88
C GLY A 334 5.18 5.65 -1.88
N THR A 335 5.54 6.85 -1.44
CA THR A 335 4.75 7.68 -0.54
C THR A 335 3.91 8.71 -1.29
N LEU A 336 2.67 8.93 -0.83
CA LEU A 336 1.72 9.87 -1.43
C LEU A 336 2.30 11.29 -1.56
N ASP A 337 2.08 11.89 -2.73
CA ASP A 337 2.28 13.32 -3.00
C ASP A 337 1.04 13.86 -3.71
N VAL A 338 0.23 14.61 -2.97
CA VAL A 338 -1.06 15.13 -3.40
C VAL A 338 -0.90 16.19 -4.49
N GLY A 339 0.07 17.10 -4.35
CA GLY A 339 0.33 18.13 -5.33
C GLY A 339 0.72 17.57 -6.70
N ALA A 340 1.64 16.60 -6.70
CA ALA A 340 2.04 15.91 -7.91
C ALA A 340 0.90 15.06 -8.49
N ALA A 341 0.12 14.37 -7.66
CA ALA A 341 -1.03 13.57 -8.11
C ALA A 341 -2.11 14.42 -8.79
N ILE A 342 -2.45 15.58 -8.22
CA ILE A 342 -3.43 16.51 -8.79
C ILE A 342 -2.98 17.04 -10.16
N SER A 343 -1.69 17.32 -10.34
CA SER A 343 -1.17 17.72 -11.65
C SER A 343 -1.39 16.64 -12.72
N CYS A 344 -1.38 15.38 -12.29
CA CYS A 344 -1.52 14.19 -13.10
C CYS A 344 -0.72 14.26 -14.42
N GLN A 345 0.59 14.52 -14.32
CA GLN A 345 1.47 14.71 -15.48
C GLN A 345 1.46 13.54 -16.47
N LEU A 346 1.14 12.32 -16.02
CA LEU A 346 0.94 11.16 -16.90
C LEU A 346 -0.15 11.42 -17.95
N PHE A 347 -1.20 12.16 -17.58
CA PHE A 347 -2.32 12.46 -18.46
C PHE A 347 -2.25 13.80 -19.20
N ALA A 348 -1.27 14.65 -18.87
CA ALA A 348 -1.03 15.94 -19.52
C ALA A 348 -0.64 15.83 -21.00
N ASP A 349 -0.95 16.88 -21.78
CA ASP A 349 -0.69 16.94 -23.22
C ASP A 349 0.82 16.94 -23.57
N ASP A 350 1.65 17.41 -22.66
CA ASP A 350 3.11 17.49 -22.76
C ASP A 350 3.84 16.34 -22.03
N SER A 351 3.09 15.31 -21.62
CA SER A 351 3.65 14.15 -20.92
C SER A 351 4.81 13.51 -21.71
N PRO A 352 5.97 13.28 -21.07
CA PRO A 352 7.14 12.76 -21.74
C PRO A 352 6.86 11.37 -22.31
N GLN A 353 7.15 11.19 -23.60
CA GLN A 353 7.08 9.89 -24.26
C GLN A 353 8.34 9.05 -24.01
N SER A 354 9.33 9.59 -23.31
CA SER A 354 10.51 8.86 -22.87
C SER A 354 10.80 9.16 -21.40
N SER A 355 10.82 8.14 -20.54
CA SER A 355 10.99 8.34 -19.09
C SER A 355 11.86 7.26 -18.45
N GLN A 356 12.52 7.64 -17.35
CA GLN A 356 13.14 6.71 -16.41
C GLN A 356 12.25 6.60 -15.18
N LEU A 357 11.91 5.39 -14.78
CA LEU A 357 10.96 5.08 -13.72
C LEU A 357 11.65 4.21 -12.67
N PHE A 358 11.48 4.58 -11.40
CA PHE A 358 12.11 3.90 -10.26
C PHE A 358 11.09 3.27 -9.29
N HIS A 359 9.80 3.40 -9.58
CA HIS A 359 8.74 2.82 -8.76
C HIS A 359 8.61 1.33 -9.03
N SER A 360 8.34 0.55 -7.98
CA SER A 360 8.07 -0.89 -8.08
C SER A 360 6.76 -1.19 -8.82
N LYS A 361 5.83 -0.23 -8.84
CA LYS A 361 4.56 -0.29 -9.57
C LYS A 361 4.29 1.05 -10.21
N GLY A 362 3.56 1.06 -11.31
CA GLY A 362 3.19 2.30 -11.98
C GLY A 362 2.53 2.07 -13.33
N PHE A 363 2.49 3.13 -14.13
CA PHE A 363 1.82 3.10 -15.42
C PHE A 363 2.68 3.67 -16.55
N LEU A 364 2.56 3.08 -17.73
CA LEU A 364 3.11 3.58 -18.97
C LEU A 364 1.97 4.08 -19.84
N ARG A 365 2.06 5.30 -20.35
CA ARG A 365 1.06 5.88 -21.25
C ARG A 365 1.67 6.34 -22.55
N ALA A 366 1.06 5.95 -23.67
CA ALA A 366 1.38 6.47 -24.98
C ALA A 366 0.16 7.16 -25.59
N THR A 367 0.37 8.34 -26.18
CA THR A 367 -0.71 9.09 -26.83
C THR A 367 -0.44 9.32 -28.32
N SER A 368 -1.50 9.64 -29.05
CA SER A 368 -1.39 10.05 -30.47
C SER A 368 -0.65 11.37 -30.68
N LYS A 369 -0.55 12.22 -29.65
CA LYS A 369 0.21 13.47 -29.65
C LYS A 369 1.67 13.17 -29.26
N GLY A 370 2.63 13.72 -29.99
CA GLY A 370 4.07 13.54 -29.68
C GLY A 370 4.86 12.66 -30.66
N SER A 371 5.87 11.94 -30.17
CA SER A 371 6.80 11.11 -30.95
C SER A 371 6.10 9.88 -31.57
N ARG A 372 6.68 9.26 -32.62
CA ARG A 372 6.22 7.95 -33.12
C ARG A 372 6.75 6.79 -32.28
N THR A 373 7.70 7.08 -31.41
CA THR A 373 8.34 6.12 -30.53
C THR A 373 8.27 6.64 -29.11
N ALA A 374 7.87 5.78 -28.18
CA ALA A 374 7.91 6.01 -26.76
C ALA A 374 8.81 4.97 -26.09
N ASN A 375 9.57 5.37 -25.07
CA ASN A 375 10.56 4.50 -24.41
C ASN A 375 10.51 4.65 -22.89
N TRP A 376 10.53 3.53 -22.17
CA TRP A 376 10.57 3.56 -20.72
C TRP A 376 11.70 2.68 -20.20
N SER A 377 12.55 3.23 -19.35
CA SER A 377 13.54 2.48 -18.58
C SER A 377 13.01 2.35 -17.16
N ILE A 378 12.70 1.12 -16.73
CA ILE A 378 12.04 0.82 -15.46
C ILE A 378 13.06 0.08 -14.59
N GLN A 379 13.47 0.70 -13.49
CA GLN A 379 14.56 0.28 -12.62
C GLN A 379 14.13 0.47 -11.15
N PRO A 380 13.20 -0.35 -10.65
CA PRO A 380 12.79 -0.26 -9.26
C PRO A 380 13.95 -0.53 -8.32
N GLU A 381 13.90 0.09 -7.14
CA GLU A 381 14.87 -0.17 -6.08
C GLU A 381 14.70 -1.58 -5.52
N GLY A 382 15.81 -2.21 -5.12
CA GLY A 382 15.82 -3.53 -4.49
C GLY A 382 15.95 -4.70 -5.46
N GLU A 383 15.83 -5.91 -4.92
CA GLU A 383 15.93 -7.17 -5.66
C GLU A 383 14.54 -7.73 -5.95
N ILE A 384 14.24 -7.91 -7.24
CA ILE A 384 12.97 -8.44 -7.74
C ILE A 384 13.23 -9.54 -8.77
N SER A 385 12.27 -10.44 -8.95
CA SER A 385 12.42 -11.56 -9.90
C SER A 385 12.12 -11.14 -11.35
N GLY A 386 11.29 -10.12 -11.52
CA GLY A 386 10.89 -9.58 -12.82
C GLY A 386 9.86 -8.47 -12.70
N LEU A 387 9.42 -7.97 -13.85
CA LEU A 387 8.34 -7.00 -13.97
C LEU A 387 7.20 -7.61 -14.78
N ARG A 388 5.98 -7.52 -14.23
CA ARG A 388 4.73 -7.88 -14.91
C ARG A 388 4.12 -6.64 -15.54
N PHE A 389 3.58 -6.79 -16.75
CA PHE A 389 2.91 -5.72 -17.49
C PHE A 389 1.51 -6.19 -17.89
N LYS A 390 0.50 -5.39 -17.53
CA LYS A 390 -0.92 -5.66 -17.76
C LYS A 390 -1.55 -4.50 -18.55
N PRO A 391 -1.96 -4.70 -19.81
CA PRO A 391 -2.62 -3.67 -20.59
C PRO A 391 -4.02 -3.34 -20.06
N ILE A 392 -4.29 -2.05 -19.85
CA ILE A 392 -5.63 -1.56 -19.49
C ILE A 392 -6.45 -1.39 -20.78
N ARG A 393 -7.27 -2.40 -21.10
CA ARG A 393 -8.06 -2.45 -22.34
C ARG A 393 -9.35 -1.67 -22.17
N ASN A 394 -9.38 -0.39 -22.57
CA ASN A 394 -10.62 0.40 -22.52
C ASN A 394 -10.99 1.18 -23.78
N ARG A 395 -10.30 1.06 -24.93
CA ARG A 395 -10.56 1.94 -26.08
C ARG A 395 -10.46 1.26 -27.46
N LYS A 396 -11.33 1.71 -28.38
CA LYS A 396 -11.52 1.19 -29.75
C LYS A 396 -10.21 1.20 -30.57
N GLN A 397 -10.04 0.15 -31.38
CA GLN A 397 -9.05 -0.09 -32.44
C GLN A 397 -7.74 0.70 -32.35
N LEU A 398 -6.70 0.00 -31.87
CA LEU A 398 -5.35 0.53 -31.73
C LEU A 398 -4.72 0.89 -33.09
N SER A 399 -3.91 1.95 -33.11
CA SER A 399 -3.07 2.25 -34.26
C SER A 399 -2.16 1.05 -34.56
N LYS A 400 -1.91 0.75 -35.84
CA LYS A 400 -0.89 -0.24 -36.21
C LYS A 400 0.42 0.13 -35.53
N GLY A 401 1.09 -0.83 -34.91
CA GLY A 401 2.30 -0.55 -34.13
C GLY A 401 2.83 -1.82 -33.50
N ARG A 402 3.98 -1.70 -32.83
CA ARG A 402 4.63 -2.80 -32.13
C ARG A 402 5.12 -2.29 -30.78
N ILE A 403 5.03 -3.14 -29.78
CA ILE A 403 5.73 -2.95 -28.51
C ILE A 403 6.81 -4.02 -28.36
N GLU A 404 7.89 -3.66 -27.69
CA GLU A 404 9.01 -4.52 -27.40
C GLU A 404 9.39 -4.36 -25.93
N PHE A 405 9.64 -5.49 -25.28
CA PHE A 405 10.03 -5.59 -23.88
C PHE A 405 11.41 -6.23 -23.82
N ARG A 406 12.31 -5.61 -23.08
CA ARG A 406 13.70 -6.05 -22.93
C ARG A 406 14.06 -6.24 -21.46
N ALA A 407 14.83 -7.29 -21.15
CA ALA A 407 15.36 -7.54 -19.82
C ALA A 407 16.65 -6.73 -19.62
N GLY A 408 16.58 -5.68 -18.81
CA GLY A 408 17.66 -4.71 -18.60
C GLY A 408 17.24 -3.27 -18.93
N PRO A 409 18.04 -2.26 -18.54
CA PRO A 409 17.60 -0.87 -18.45
C PRO A 409 17.71 -0.06 -19.75
N SER A 410 18.27 -0.60 -20.84
CA SER A 410 18.57 0.14 -22.06
C SER A 410 17.99 -0.47 -23.34
N SER A 411 18.09 0.29 -24.45
CA SER A 411 17.71 -0.17 -25.79
C SER A 411 18.56 -1.32 -26.32
N ASP A 412 19.72 -1.57 -25.72
CA ASP A 412 20.67 -2.62 -26.15
C ASP A 412 20.45 -3.94 -25.39
N SER A 413 19.60 -3.91 -24.34
CA SER A 413 19.19 -5.08 -23.56
C SER A 413 18.55 -6.17 -24.41
N GLU A 414 18.58 -7.42 -23.94
CA GLU A 414 17.99 -8.57 -24.62
C GLU A 414 16.48 -8.42 -24.79
N ILE A 415 15.97 -8.66 -26.00
CA ILE A 415 14.53 -8.68 -26.27
C ILE A 415 13.92 -9.96 -25.71
N VAL A 416 13.02 -9.80 -24.74
CA VAL A 416 12.27 -10.89 -24.14
C VAL A 416 10.98 -11.15 -24.91
N ALA A 417 10.29 -10.09 -25.30
CA ALA A 417 9.00 -10.20 -25.96
C ALA A 417 8.72 -9.04 -26.91
N SER A 418 7.95 -9.31 -27.96
CA SER A 418 7.44 -8.27 -28.85
C SER A 418 6.07 -8.62 -29.40
N TYR A 419 5.16 -7.65 -29.37
CA TYR A 419 3.77 -7.83 -29.75
C TYR A 419 3.28 -6.72 -30.66
N ALA A 420 2.38 -7.06 -31.59
CA ALA A 420 1.55 -6.05 -32.22
C ALA A 420 0.62 -5.43 -31.17
N LEU A 421 0.35 -4.13 -31.25
CA LEU A 421 -0.45 -3.44 -30.22
C LEU A 421 -1.86 -4.04 -30.09
N ASP A 422 -2.44 -4.55 -31.17
CA ASP A 422 -3.77 -5.18 -31.23
C ASP A 422 -3.79 -6.66 -30.85
N ALA A 423 -2.64 -7.27 -30.53
CA ALA A 423 -2.51 -8.69 -30.22
C ALA A 423 -1.69 -8.95 -28.94
N MET A 424 -1.77 -8.02 -27.98
CA MET A 424 -1.01 -8.10 -26.74
C MET A 424 -1.64 -9.06 -25.72
N PRO A 425 -0.86 -9.96 -25.08
CA PRO A 425 -1.34 -10.77 -23.95
C PRO A 425 -1.87 -9.92 -22.79
N GLU A 426 -2.62 -10.56 -21.89
CA GLU A 426 -3.17 -9.89 -20.69
C GLU A 426 -2.14 -9.72 -19.58
N ASP A 427 -1.12 -10.59 -19.55
CA ASP A 427 0.01 -10.54 -18.61
C ASP A 427 1.30 -10.83 -19.40
N ILE A 428 2.30 -9.98 -19.21
CA ILE A 428 3.62 -10.12 -19.82
C ILE A 428 4.65 -10.03 -18.71
N PHE A 429 5.47 -11.07 -18.57
CA PHE A 429 6.55 -11.10 -17.61
C PHE A 429 7.90 -10.82 -18.29
N VAL A 430 8.67 -9.90 -17.72
CA VAL A 430 10.05 -9.60 -18.11
C VAL A 430 10.96 -9.97 -16.94
N PRO A 431 11.82 -10.99 -17.07
CA PRO A 431 12.71 -11.39 -15.98
C PRO A 431 13.79 -10.35 -15.70
N GLY A 432 14.29 -10.35 -14.46
CA GLY A 432 15.38 -9.49 -14.00
C GLY A 432 14.91 -8.26 -13.23
N THR A 433 15.86 -7.45 -12.78
CA THR A 433 15.60 -6.31 -11.88
C THR A 433 15.20 -5.02 -12.59
N SER A 434 15.20 -5.03 -13.93
CA SER A 434 14.85 -3.86 -14.74
C SER A 434 14.32 -4.26 -16.10
N ALA A 435 13.56 -3.36 -16.71
CA ALA A 435 13.03 -3.53 -18.05
C ALA A 435 13.19 -2.26 -18.88
N TYR A 436 13.40 -2.44 -20.18
CA TYR A 436 13.31 -1.38 -21.17
C TYR A 436 12.17 -1.69 -22.13
N VAL A 437 11.21 -0.77 -22.22
CA VAL A 437 10.00 -0.92 -23.02
C VAL A 437 10.00 0.09 -24.14
N THR A 438 9.88 -0.36 -25.38
CA THR A 438 9.81 0.50 -26.56
C THR A 438 8.48 0.28 -27.28
N LEU A 439 7.73 1.36 -27.48
CA LEU A 439 6.52 1.36 -28.29
C LEU A 439 6.77 2.13 -29.59
N GLU A 440 6.54 1.49 -30.72
CA GLU A 440 6.63 2.08 -32.06
C GLU A 440 5.26 2.13 -32.75
N MET A 441 4.83 3.32 -33.15
CA MET A 441 3.57 3.55 -33.84
C MET A 441 3.77 3.64 -35.36
N LYS A 442 2.87 2.99 -36.12
CA LYS A 442 2.83 3.03 -37.59
C LYS A 442 1.48 3.57 -38.11
N GLY A 443 1.53 4.40 -39.15
CA GLY A 443 0.34 4.91 -39.84
C GLY A 443 -0.31 6.15 -39.19
N ARG A 444 -1.59 6.39 -39.49
CA ARG A 444 -2.35 7.53 -38.91
C ARG A 444 -2.65 7.25 -37.43
N ARG A 445 -2.17 8.11 -36.55
CA ARG A 445 -2.37 8.06 -35.08
C ARG A 445 -3.78 8.50 -34.67
N LYS A 446 -4.81 7.83 -35.17
CA LYS A 446 -6.17 8.06 -34.67
C LYS A 446 -6.40 7.21 -33.43
N ASN A 447 -6.89 7.81 -32.36
CA ASN A 447 -7.39 7.14 -31.16
C ASN A 447 -6.37 6.31 -30.36
N LEU A 448 -5.07 6.62 -30.42
CA LEU A 448 -4.10 6.04 -29.49
C LEU A 448 -4.14 6.79 -28.16
N ASP A 449 -4.74 6.16 -27.15
CA ASP A 449 -4.62 6.52 -25.74
C ASP A 449 -4.51 5.20 -24.98
N TRP A 450 -3.26 4.75 -24.85
CA TRP A 450 -2.91 3.41 -24.41
C TRP A 450 -2.22 3.47 -23.06
N LEU A 451 -2.62 2.59 -22.15
CA LEU A 451 -2.19 2.57 -20.76
C LEU A 451 -1.82 1.13 -20.39
N ILE A 452 -0.60 0.93 -19.89
CA ILE A 452 -0.15 -0.32 -19.27
C ILE A 452 0.11 -0.06 -17.79
N ARG A 453 -0.40 -0.96 -16.94
CA ARG A 453 0.07 -1.08 -15.56
C ARG A 453 1.28 -1.99 -15.54
N TYR A 454 2.31 -1.64 -14.78
CA TYR A 454 3.42 -2.54 -14.48
C TYR A 454 3.57 -2.71 -12.97
N GLU A 455 4.07 -3.86 -12.56
CA GLU A 455 4.36 -4.19 -11.17
C GLU A 455 5.55 -5.13 -11.06
N ALA A 456 6.37 -4.91 -10.04
CA ALA A 456 7.49 -5.76 -9.69
C ALA A 456 6.98 -7.07 -9.09
N ASP A 457 7.52 -8.18 -9.57
CA ASP A 457 7.30 -9.51 -9.03
C ASP A 457 8.33 -9.75 -7.92
N ALA A 458 7.86 -9.60 -6.68
CA ALA A 458 8.73 -9.62 -5.51
C ALA A 458 9.38 -11.00 -5.34
N ILE A 459 10.59 -11.01 -4.79
CA ILE A 459 11.22 -12.27 -4.37
C ILE A 459 10.68 -12.62 -2.99
N ASP A 460 10.12 -13.83 -2.86
CA ASP A 460 9.90 -14.40 -1.53
C ASP A 460 11.23 -14.91 -0.99
N PHE A 461 11.93 -14.03 -0.27
CA PHE A 461 13.20 -14.38 0.34
C PHE A 461 13.08 -15.53 1.34
N LYS A 462 11.92 -15.79 1.95
CA LYS A 462 11.75 -16.90 2.91
C LYS A 462 11.82 -18.27 2.23
N THR A 463 11.45 -18.35 0.95
CA THR A 463 11.39 -19.60 0.19
C THR A 463 12.41 -19.68 -0.94
N LEU A 464 13.29 -18.67 -1.06
CA LEU A 464 14.19 -18.48 -2.19
C LEU A 464 15.21 -19.62 -2.37
N TYR A 465 15.81 -20.10 -1.28
CA TYR A 465 16.97 -21.00 -1.37
C TYR A 465 16.63 -22.47 -1.05
N CYS A 466 15.82 -22.70 -0.02
CA CYS A 466 15.39 -24.04 0.36
C CYS A 466 13.96 -24.02 0.94
N ARG A 467 13.22 -25.11 0.74
CA ARG A 467 11.89 -25.35 1.33
C ARG A 467 11.59 -26.85 1.40
N ASP A 468 10.62 -27.20 2.25
CA ASP A 468 10.08 -28.55 2.41
C ASP A 468 11.13 -29.61 2.81
N ILE A 469 10.73 -30.88 2.80
CA ILE A 469 11.62 -32.03 2.99
C ILE A 469 12.09 -32.52 1.62
N ARG A 470 13.40 -32.51 1.38
CA ARG A 470 14.03 -33.19 0.23
C ARG A 470 14.46 -34.59 0.64
N GLU A 471 13.95 -35.62 -0.06
CA GLU A 471 14.41 -37.00 0.11
C GLU A 471 15.63 -37.28 -0.75
N LEU A 472 16.71 -37.77 -0.13
CA LEU A 472 17.99 -38.07 -0.77
C LEU A 472 18.41 -39.51 -0.51
N ARG A 473 18.81 -40.24 -1.56
CA ARG A 473 19.15 -41.68 -1.51
C ARG A 473 20.48 -42.02 -2.18
N VAL A 474 21.23 -41.00 -2.60
CA VAL A 474 22.53 -41.10 -3.24
C VAL A 474 23.47 -40.13 -2.54
N GLU A 475 24.77 -40.38 -2.56
CA GLU A 475 25.78 -39.47 -2.02
C GLU A 475 25.75 -38.12 -2.75
N GLY A 476 26.16 -37.05 -2.08
CA GLY A 476 26.15 -35.72 -2.68
C GLY A 476 26.39 -34.60 -1.68
N SER A 477 25.84 -33.43 -1.96
CA SER A 477 25.93 -32.27 -1.07
C SER A 477 24.55 -31.69 -0.76
N ILE A 478 24.46 -31.04 0.39
CA ILE A 478 23.32 -30.23 0.84
C ILE A 478 23.85 -28.85 1.27
N SER A 479 23.04 -27.83 1.08
CA SER A 479 23.33 -26.47 1.52
C SER A 479 22.03 -25.73 1.80
N ASP A 480 22.08 -24.62 2.50
CA ASP A 480 20.92 -23.72 2.66
C ASP A 480 20.46 -23.14 1.31
N GLY A 481 21.31 -23.21 0.28
CA GLY A 481 20.99 -22.87 -1.12
C GLY A 481 21.34 -21.42 -1.50
N SER A 482 21.84 -20.60 -0.57
CA SER A 482 22.21 -19.20 -0.83
C SER A 482 23.42 -19.02 -1.74
N GLY A 483 24.26 -20.05 -1.86
CA GLY A 483 25.49 -19.99 -2.65
C GLY A 483 26.43 -18.91 -2.11
N PRO A 484 26.79 -17.88 -2.91
CA PRO A 484 27.67 -16.80 -2.45
C PRO A 484 26.93 -15.69 -1.67
N ASN A 485 25.61 -15.78 -1.53
CA ASN A 485 24.81 -14.77 -0.85
C ASN A 485 24.56 -15.16 0.62
N PRO A 486 24.20 -14.21 1.50
CA PRO A 486 23.67 -14.55 2.81
C PRO A 486 22.41 -15.42 2.70
N TYR A 487 22.26 -16.38 3.63
CA TYR A 487 21.08 -17.24 3.68
C TYR A 487 19.80 -16.45 3.98
N SER A 488 18.66 -17.11 3.82
CA SER A 488 17.36 -16.50 4.02
C SER A 488 16.95 -16.47 5.49
N ALA A 489 16.43 -15.33 5.95
CA ALA A 489 15.66 -15.25 7.19
C ALA A 489 14.45 -16.20 7.14
N ARG A 490 14.01 -16.70 8.30
CA ARG A 490 12.82 -17.56 8.44
C ARG A 490 12.87 -18.82 7.56
N SER A 491 14.06 -19.36 7.33
CA SER A 491 14.24 -20.62 6.60
C SER A 491 13.63 -21.77 7.40
N ASP A 492 13.00 -22.73 6.71
CA ASP A 492 12.52 -23.99 7.29
C ASP A 492 12.73 -25.12 6.28
N CYS A 493 13.94 -25.66 6.25
CA CYS A 493 14.39 -26.56 5.19
C CYS A 493 14.85 -27.90 5.75
N LYS A 494 14.41 -29.00 5.14
CA LYS A 494 14.71 -30.33 5.64
C LYS A 494 15.29 -31.23 4.54
N TRP A 495 16.24 -32.09 4.91
CA TRP A 495 16.79 -33.13 4.04
C TRP A 495 16.69 -34.47 4.76
N LEU A 496 15.89 -35.38 4.22
CA LEU A 496 15.82 -36.76 4.68
C LEU A 496 16.79 -37.60 3.84
N ILE A 497 17.93 -37.94 4.40
CA ILE A 497 18.96 -38.74 3.73
C ILE A 497 18.85 -40.20 4.18
N THR A 498 18.75 -41.11 3.23
CA THR A 498 18.67 -42.56 3.46
C THR A 498 19.80 -43.27 2.72
N ALA A 499 20.78 -43.78 3.47
CA ALA A 499 21.84 -44.65 2.96
C ALA A 499 21.32 -46.08 2.70
N PRO A 500 22.00 -46.85 1.83
CA PRO A 500 21.77 -48.28 1.68
C PRO A 500 21.79 -49.02 3.01
N GLU A 501 21.06 -50.13 3.09
CA GLU A 501 21.03 -50.97 4.30
C GLU A 501 22.45 -51.45 4.66
N GLY A 502 22.79 -51.36 5.95
CA GLY A 502 24.12 -51.70 6.47
C GLY A 502 25.18 -50.61 6.35
N LYS A 503 24.86 -49.43 5.79
CA LYS A 503 25.75 -48.27 5.71
C LYS A 503 25.36 -47.18 6.72
N VAL A 504 26.31 -46.31 7.02
CA VAL A 504 26.12 -45.07 7.78
C VAL A 504 26.46 -43.86 6.90
N ILE A 505 26.03 -42.66 7.31
CA ILE A 505 26.19 -41.43 6.53
C ILE A 505 27.28 -40.58 7.21
N ARG A 506 28.37 -40.31 6.50
CA ARG A 506 29.45 -39.43 6.95
C ARG A 506 29.24 -38.03 6.40
N PHE A 507 29.29 -37.02 7.25
CA PHE A 507 29.17 -35.60 6.88
C PHE A 507 30.49 -34.84 7.02
N GLN A 508 30.71 -33.92 6.09
CA GLN A 508 31.77 -32.93 6.15
C GLN A 508 31.23 -31.58 5.71
N PHE A 509 31.34 -30.57 6.57
CA PHE A 509 30.97 -29.20 6.24
C PHE A 509 32.08 -28.54 5.43
N ASP A 510 31.71 -27.95 4.30
CA ASP A 510 32.58 -27.17 3.44
C ASP A 510 32.53 -25.68 3.84
N THR A 511 31.35 -25.20 4.23
CA THR A 511 31.13 -23.85 4.78
C THR A 511 30.11 -23.88 5.91
N LEU A 512 30.25 -22.98 6.89
CA LEU A 512 29.26 -22.72 7.93
C LEU A 512 29.43 -21.28 8.42
N ASP A 513 28.39 -20.46 8.26
CA ASP A 513 28.29 -19.11 8.79
C ASP A 513 26.80 -18.77 9.00
N THR A 514 26.33 -19.01 10.22
CA THR A 514 24.95 -18.83 10.70
C THR A 514 24.94 -17.99 11.97
N GLU A 515 23.80 -17.38 12.32
CA GLU A 515 23.69 -16.64 13.57
C GLU A 515 23.96 -17.55 14.78
N PRO A 516 24.99 -17.27 15.61
CA PRO A 516 25.37 -18.17 16.69
C PRO A 516 24.27 -18.34 17.74
N ARG A 517 23.85 -19.59 17.98
CA ARG A 517 22.84 -20.01 18.97
C ARG A 517 21.39 -19.62 18.64
N THR A 518 21.16 -18.98 17.50
CA THR A 518 19.83 -18.55 17.05
C THR A 518 19.40 -19.38 15.85
N ASP A 519 20.20 -19.34 14.78
CA ASP A 519 19.94 -20.07 13.55
C ASP A 519 20.62 -21.43 13.59
N MET A 520 19.84 -22.49 13.40
CA MET A 520 20.20 -23.82 13.85
C MET A 520 20.08 -24.86 12.74
N ILE A 521 21.09 -25.72 12.63
CA ILE A 521 21.07 -26.93 11.82
C ILE A 521 20.98 -28.14 12.76
N TYR A 522 19.82 -28.79 12.78
CA TYR A 522 19.57 -30.01 13.53
C TYR A 522 19.87 -31.23 12.68
N PHE A 523 20.49 -32.24 13.29
CA PHE A 523 20.60 -33.58 12.74
C PHE A 523 19.83 -34.53 13.66
N PHE A 524 18.77 -35.15 13.16
CA PHE A 524 17.99 -36.17 13.87
C PHE A 524 18.37 -37.57 13.39
N ASP A 525 18.59 -38.51 14.32
CA ASP A 525 18.92 -39.92 14.03
C ASP A 525 17.70 -40.73 13.56
N GLY A 526 17.17 -40.35 12.40
CA GLY A 526 16.07 -41.02 11.72
C GLY A 526 15.30 -40.10 10.78
N ALA A 527 14.00 -40.33 10.60
CA ALA A 527 13.21 -39.68 9.56
C ALA A 527 12.34 -38.51 10.04
N LYS A 528 12.21 -38.29 11.36
CA LYS A 528 11.27 -37.33 11.93
C LYS A 528 11.92 -36.41 12.97
N THR A 529 11.32 -35.23 13.18
CA THR A 529 11.78 -34.20 14.13
C THR A 529 11.53 -34.53 15.61
N ASN A 530 10.82 -35.63 15.89
CA ASN A 530 10.63 -36.15 17.25
C ASN A 530 11.64 -37.26 17.61
N GLU A 531 12.59 -37.56 16.73
CA GLU A 531 13.67 -38.51 16.98
C GLU A 531 14.85 -37.86 17.72
N GLN A 532 15.84 -38.65 18.09
CA GLN A 532 16.98 -38.15 18.87
C GLN A 532 17.84 -37.20 18.04
N VAL A 533 18.13 -36.01 18.58
CA VAL A 533 19.08 -35.07 17.99
C VAL A 533 20.51 -35.59 18.21
N MET A 534 21.24 -35.84 17.12
CA MET A 534 22.65 -36.26 17.17
C MET A 534 23.62 -35.08 17.14
N ALA A 535 23.26 -33.99 16.45
CA ALA A 535 24.06 -32.79 16.36
C ALA A 535 23.16 -31.56 16.22
N LEU A 536 23.63 -30.44 16.79
CA LEU A 536 23.01 -29.13 16.73
C LEU A 536 24.12 -28.12 16.44
N LEU A 537 24.06 -27.50 15.27
CA LEU A 537 25.11 -26.63 14.76
C LEU A 537 24.58 -25.21 14.55
N SER A 538 25.39 -24.21 14.89
CA SER A 538 25.18 -22.78 14.62
C SER A 538 26.51 -22.03 14.68
N GLY A 539 26.52 -20.76 14.28
CA GLY A 539 27.72 -19.94 14.25
C GLY A 539 28.56 -20.13 12.98
N ASN A 540 29.86 -19.85 13.09
CA ASN A 540 30.80 -19.84 11.96
C ASN A 540 32.01 -20.77 12.15
N GLU A 541 31.97 -21.64 13.16
CA GLU A 541 33.02 -22.62 13.41
C GLU A 541 32.64 -23.95 12.75
N LEU A 542 33.46 -24.41 11.78
CA LEU A 542 33.21 -25.68 11.10
C LEU A 542 33.24 -26.85 12.10
N PRO A 543 32.21 -27.70 12.14
CA PRO A 543 32.22 -28.88 12.99
C PRO A 543 33.28 -29.89 12.51
N PRO A 544 33.78 -30.76 13.41
CA PRO A 544 34.54 -31.92 12.98
C PRO A 544 33.68 -32.81 12.09
N VAL A 545 34.32 -33.56 11.20
CA VAL A 545 33.67 -34.64 10.44
C VAL A 545 33.00 -35.62 11.41
N PHE A 546 31.75 -36.01 11.12
CA PHE A 546 31.01 -36.96 11.94
C PHE A 546 30.18 -37.92 11.09
N THR A 547 29.79 -39.03 11.70
CA THR A 547 29.05 -40.13 11.06
C THR A 547 27.78 -40.43 11.84
N THR A 548 26.69 -40.73 11.15
CA THR A 548 25.40 -41.09 11.76
C THR A 548 25.47 -42.46 12.44
N TRP A 549 24.55 -42.72 13.38
CA TRP A 549 24.44 -44.04 14.03
C TRP A 549 23.62 -45.04 13.20
N ARG A 550 22.70 -44.55 12.37
CA ARG A 550 21.83 -45.33 11.49
C ARG A 550 22.02 -44.96 10.03
N ASN A 551 21.35 -45.71 9.15
CA ASN A 551 21.32 -45.44 7.72
C ASN A 551 20.32 -44.33 7.33
N GLN A 552 19.69 -43.65 8.29
CA GLN A 552 18.78 -42.53 8.04
C GLN A 552 19.09 -41.34 8.94
N VAL A 553 19.00 -40.14 8.38
CA VAL A 553 19.14 -38.88 9.12
C VAL A 553 18.23 -37.83 8.50
N LEU A 554 17.57 -37.05 9.36
CA LEU A 554 16.83 -35.86 8.97
C LEU A 554 17.67 -34.66 9.37
N VAL A 555 18.13 -33.90 8.39
CA VAL A 555 18.80 -32.60 8.60
C VAL A 555 17.73 -31.52 8.52
N TRP A 556 17.69 -30.58 9.47
CA TRP A 556 16.71 -29.49 9.51
C TRP A 556 17.41 -28.16 9.80
N PHE A 557 17.38 -27.24 8.83
CA PHE A 557 17.86 -25.88 9.01
C PHE A 557 16.69 -24.93 9.27
N VAL A 558 16.80 -24.16 10.36
CA VAL A 558 15.87 -23.11 10.74
C VAL A 558 16.61 -21.81 11.01
N SER A 559 16.02 -20.70 10.57
CA SER A 559 16.47 -19.36 10.94
C SER A 559 15.33 -18.47 11.40
N ASP A 560 15.64 -17.40 12.12
CA ASP A 560 14.67 -16.38 12.53
C ASP A 560 14.71 -15.14 11.60
N ASP A 561 14.12 -14.01 12.02
CA ASP A 561 14.21 -12.73 11.31
C ASP A 561 15.41 -11.85 11.72
N GLY A 562 16.39 -12.45 12.38
CA GLY A 562 17.60 -11.83 12.90
C GLY A 562 18.68 -11.58 11.85
N THR A 563 19.92 -11.93 12.16
CA THR A 563 21.12 -11.62 11.37
C THR A 563 21.50 -12.79 10.47
N GLN A 564 21.62 -12.58 9.17
CA GLN A 564 22.03 -13.63 8.24
C GLN A 564 23.55 -13.59 7.99
N GLY A 565 24.22 -14.72 8.19
CA GLY A 565 25.58 -15.01 7.72
C GLY A 565 25.63 -15.52 6.28
N GLN A 566 26.80 -15.93 5.80
CA GLN A 566 27.04 -16.42 4.43
C GLN A 566 26.39 -17.78 4.10
N GLY A 567 25.82 -18.48 5.09
CA GLY A 567 25.16 -19.77 4.90
C GLY A 567 26.09 -20.94 5.14
N TRP A 568 25.68 -22.12 4.69
CA TRP A 568 26.38 -23.36 4.97
C TRP A 568 26.22 -24.38 3.84
N SER A 569 27.24 -25.22 3.70
CA SER A 569 27.21 -26.34 2.77
C SER A 569 27.94 -27.53 3.38
N ALA A 570 27.42 -28.72 3.13
CA ALA A 570 27.99 -29.97 3.59
C ALA A 570 27.90 -31.04 2.51
N THR A 571 28.98 -31.81 2.39
CA THR A 571 29.05 -33.01 1.57
C THR A 571 28.83 -34.24 2.45
N TYR A 572 28.13 -35.26 1.92
CA TYR A 572 27.89 -36.51 2.61
C TYR A 572 28.15 -37.74 1.73
N THR A 573 28.70 -38.78 2.35
CA THR A 573 29.04 -40.08 1.74
C THR A 573 28.46 -41.23 2.55
N PHE A 574 28.32 -42.41 1.95
CA PHE A 574 27.84 -43.63 2.57
C PHE A 574 29.00 -44.57 2.85
N GLU A 575 29.21 -44.91 4.12
CA GLU A 575 30.38 -45.67 4.57
C GLU A 575 29.97 -46.92 5.35
N ASP A 576 30.90 -47.87 5.47
CA ASP A 576 30.72 -49.01 6.38
C ASP A 576 30.81 -48.51 7.85
N PRO A 577 30.01 -49.06 8.77
CA PRO A 577 29.86 -48.56 10.15
C PRO A 577 31.12 -48.59 11.02
#